data_AF-A0A016T5L7-F1
#
_entry.id   AF-A0A016T5L7-F1
#
_cell.length_a   1.000
_cell.length_b   1.000
_cell.length_c   1.000
_cell.angle_alpha   90.00
_cell.angle_beta   90.00
_cell.angle_gamma   90.00
#
_symmetry.space_group_name_H-M   'P 1'
#
loop_
_entity.id
_entity.type
_entity.pdbx_description
1 polymer ?
#
loop_
_entity_poly.entity_id
_entity_poly.type
_entity_poly.pdbx_seq_one_letter_code
_entity_poly.pdbx_strand_id
1 'polypeptide(L)'
;MVRMQLDARQSSHRNFVVPTHLLTRTHLDRELYKVQATFLSTKQHPEPKNALESHDSIRAFVETAEKDCWTISPDPPRITPRTQILLSERITLRNELFPAGRIAYLTACKEARIALLEDIRRRKIAIVQKATEKSRSLNEPSRKEITNLGG
;
A
#
# COMPACT_ATOMS: atom_id res chain seq x y z
N MET A 1 -21.79 35.09 45.04
CA MET A 1 -21.96 34.78 43.60
C MET A 1 -20.58 34.47 43.04
N VAL A 2 -20.21 33.18 42.96
CA VAL A 2 -18.83 32.73 42.65
C VAL A 2 -18.73 32.42 41.16
N ARG A 3 -17.84 33.14 40.45
CA ARG A 3 -17.49 32.87 39.05
C ARG A 3 -16.52 31.69 38.99
N MET A 4 -16.95 30.54 38.46
CA MET A 4 -16.04 29.49 38.03
C MET A 4 -15.42 29.89 36.68
N GLN A 5 -14.13 30.20 36.66
CA GLN A 5 -13.34 30.22 35.44
C GLN A 5 -13.00 28.77 35.07
N LEU A 6 -13.45 28.35 33.89
CA LEU A 6 -13.06 27.10 33.26
C LEU A 6 -11.74 27.34 32.51
N ASP A 7 -10.62 27.09 33.18
CA ASP A 7 -9.32 26.95 32.51
C ASP A 7 -9.34 25.66 31.69
N ALA A 8 -9.60 25.79 30.40
CA ALA A 8 -9.45 24.70 29.45
C ALA A 8 -7.96 24.37 29.30
N ARG A 9 -7.57 23.27 29.95
CA ARG A 9 -6.25 22.63 29.89
C ARG A 9 -5.68 22.67 28.47
N GLN A 10 -4.53 23.32 28.32
CA GLN A 10 -3.66 23.18 27.16
C GLN A 10 -3.43 21.68 26.90
N SER A 11 -3.98 21.17 25.79
CA SER A 11 -3.73 19.79 25.40
C SER A 11 -2.26 19.68 25.02
N SER A 12 -1.48 19.03 25.87
CA SER A 12 -0.14 18.56 25.51
C SER A 12 -0.30 17.66 24.28
N HIS A 13 0.07 18.18 23.12
CA HIS A 13 0.25 17.40 21.91
C HIS A 13 1.33 16.36 22.22
N ARG A 14 0.91 15.17 22.65
CA ARG A 14 1.78 14.01 22.71
C ARG A 14 2.21 13.73 21.28
N ASN A 15 3.41 14.18 20.94
CA ASN A 15 4.12 13.76 19.75
C ASN A 15 4.43 12.28 19.94
N PHE A 16 3.46 11.43 19.58
CA PHE A 16 3.73 10.04 19.32
C PHE A 16 4.60 10.00 18.07
N VAL A 17 5.91 10.03 18.27
CA VAL A 17 6.87 9.60 17.26
C VAL A 17 6.63 8.11 17.09
N VAL A 18 5.73 7.77 16.17
CA VAL A 18 5.51 6.38 15.76
C VAL A 18 6.81 5.92 15.11
N PRO A 19 7.49 4.89 15.65
CA PRO A 19 8.70 4.37 15.04
C PRO A 19 8.38 3.94 13.60
N THR A 20 9.01 4.61 12.63
CA THR A 20 8.80 4.37 11.20
C THR A 20 9.62 3.16 10.73
N HIS A 21 9.62 2.09 11.51
CA HIS A 21 10.09 0.78 11.08
C HIS A 21 8.87 -0.11 10.87
N LEU A 22 7.93 0.37 10.05
CA LEU A 22 7.06 -0.56 9.35
C LEU A 22 8.00 -1.34 8.44
N LEU A 23 8.25 -2.61 8.78
CA LEU A 23 8.75 -3.61 7.86
C LEU A 23 7.87 -3.53 6.60
N THR A 24 8.31 -2.74 5.62
CA THR A 24 7.68 -2.61 4.32
C THR A 24 7.92 -3.94 3.65
N ARG A 25 6.94 -4.85 3.83
CA ARG A 25 6.96 -6.16 3.21
C ARG A 25 7.11 -5.93 1.71
N THR A 26 8.22 -6.38 1.17
CA THR A 26 8.43 -6.44 -0.27
C THR A 26 7.44 -7.47 -0.82
N HIS A 27 6.72 -7.08 -1.85
CA HIS A 27 5.81 -7.93 -2.59
C HIS A 27 6.41 -8.20 -3.96
N LEU A 28 6.34 -9.45 -4.42
CA LEU A 28 6.80 -9.80 -5.76
C LEU A 28 5.79 -9.25 -6.78
N ASP A 29 6.19 -8.27 -7.59
CA ASP A 29 5.41 -7.85 -8.74
C ASP A 29 5.31 -9.01 -9.74
N ARG A 30 4.14 -9.64 -9.76
CA ARG A 30 3.88 -10.83 -10.56
C ARG A 30 3.93 -10.55 -12.06
N GLU A 31 3.59 -9.33 -12.49
CA GLU A 31 3.61 -9.00 -13.91
C GLU A 31 5.03 -8.76 -14.39
N LEU A 32 5.85 -8.03 -13.61
CA LEU A 32 7.28 -7.91 -13.88
C LEU A 32 7.98 -9.27 -13.86
N TYR A 33 7.69 -10.11 -12.85
CA TYR A 33 8.23 -11.47 -12.76
C TYR A 33 7.88 -12.32 -13.98
N LYS A 34 6.63 -12.29 -14.45
CA LYS A 34 6.22 -13.02 -15.66
C LYS A 34 6.99 -12.57 -16.90
N VAL A 35 7.17 -11.26 -17.06
CA VAL A 35 7.91 -10.70 -18.20
C VAL A 35 9.38 -11.14 -18.14
N GLN A 36 10.03 -11.04 -16.98
CA GLN A 36 11.41 -11.48 -16.80
C GLN A 36 11.56 -12.99 -16.97
N ALA A 37 10.68 -13.79 -16.38
CA ALA A 37 10.70 -15.25 -16.51
C ALA A 37 10.53 -15.68 -17.98
N THR A 38 9.65 -15.01 -18.73
CA THR A 38 9.45 -15.28 -20.17
C THR A 38 10.69 -14.92 -20.97
N PHE A 39 11.32 -13.78 -20.68
CA PHE A 39 12.57 -13.37 -21.32
C PHE A 39 13.76 -14.29 -21.00
N LEU A 40 13.80 -14.85 -19.79
CA LEU A 40 14.84 -15.81 -19.40
C LEU A 40 14.58 -17.19 -20.00
N SER A 41 13.32 -17.60 -20.14
CA SER A 41 12.94 -18.88 -20.74
C SER A 41 13.23 -18.95 -22.24
N THR A 42 13.36 -17.83 -22.95
CA THR A 42 13.78 -17.81 -24.36
C THR A 42 15.29 -17.92 -24.54
N LYS A 43 16.07 -17.82 -23.46
CA LYS A 43 17.51 -18.11 -23.50
C LYS A 43 17.72 -19.61 -23.47
N GLN A 44 18.48 -20.11 -24.45
CA GLN A 44 18.78 -21.53 -24.54
C GLN A 44 19.74 -21.91 -23.42
N HIS A 45 19.25 -22.71 -22.47
CA HIS A 45 20.06 -23.27 -21.40
C HIS A 45 20.59 -24.66 -21.80
N PRO A 46 21.84 -25.00 -21.45
CA PRO A 46 22.36 -26.35 -21.65
C PRO A 46 21.52 -27.35 -20.84
N GLU A 47 21.28 -28.52 -21.42
CA GLU A 47 20.53 -29.59 -20.78
C GLU A 47 21.29 -30.11 -19.55
N PRO A 48 20.68 -30.13 -18.35
CA PRO A 48 21.36 -30.57 -17.13
C PRO A 48 21.63 -32.07 -17.17
N LYS A 49 22.82 -32.50 -16.74
CA LYS A 49 23.25 -33.90 -16.81
C LYS A 49 22.87 -34.72 -15.58
N ASN A 50 22.54 -34.04 -14.48
CA ASN A 50 22.16 -34.68 -13.21
C ASN A 50 21.14 -33.82 -12.42
N ALA A 51 20.58 -34.40 -11.36
CA ALA A 51 19.56 -33.75 -10.53
C ALA A 51 20.08 -32.51 -9.78
N LEU A 52 21.37 -32.50 -9.41
CA LEU A 52 21.98 -31.37 -8.70
C LEU A 52 22.10 -30.15 -9.63
N GLU A 53 22.58 -30.36 -10.86
CA GLU A 53 22.67 -29.34 -11.90
C GLU A 53 21.29 -28.79 -12.27
N SER A 54 20.28 -29.66 -12.35
CA SER A 54 18.89 -29.25 -12.57
C SER A 54 18.38 -28.34 -11.44
N HIS A 55 18.62 -28.74 -10.20
CA HIS A 55 18.25 -27.95 -9.03
C HIS A 55 18.92 -26.57 -9.03
N ASP A 56 20.23 -26.52 -9.25
CA ASP A 56 20.99 -25.26 -9.26
C ASP A 56 20.61 -24.36 -10.45
N SER A 57 20.30 -24.95 -11.61
CA SER A 57 19.77 -24.22 -12.76
C SER A 57 18.41 -23.59 -12.47
N ILE A 58 17.50 -24.33 -11.81
CA ILE A 58 16.19 -23.81 -11.42
C ILE A 58 16.36 -22.69 -10.39
N ARG A 59 17.22 -22.88 -9.38
CA ARG A 59 17.51 -21.84 -8.38
C ARG A 59 18.03 -20.57 -9.04
N ALA A 60 19.05 -20.67 -9.88
CA ALA A 60 19.65 -19.54 -10.58
C ALA A 60 18.64 -18.83 -11.50
N PHE A 61 17.77 -19.59 -12.18
CA PHE A 61 16.70 -19.04 -12.99
C PHE A 61 15.74 -18.20 -12.14
N VAL A 62 15.25 -18.75 -11.01
CA VAL A 62 14.32 -18.06 -10.13
C VAL A 62 14.95 -16.81 -9.53
N GLU A 63 16.17 -16.90 -9.01
CA GLU A 63 16.92 -15.76 -8.45
C GLU A 63 17.13 -14.65 -9.47
N THR A 64 17.35 -15.01 -10.74
CA THR A 64 17.51 -14.04 -11.83
C THR A 64 16.17 -13.45 -12.26
N ALA A 65 15.10 -14.26 -12.27
CA ALA A 65 13.75 -13.84 -12.67
C ALA A 65 13.04 -13.00 -11.61
N GLU A 66 13.43 -13.12 -10.34
CA GLU A 66 12.90 -12.30 -9.26
C GLU A 66 13.73 -11.04 -8.99
N LYS A 67 14.89 -10.93 -9.66
CA LYS A 67 15.78 -9.78 -9.54
C LYS A 67 15.04 -8.51 -9.95
N ASP A 68 14.99 -7.54 -9.05
CA ASP A 68 14.29 -6.27 -9.20
C ASP A 68 12.74 -6.37 -9.32
N CYS A 69 12.16 -7.56 -9.13
CA CYS A 69 10.70 -7.74 -9.10
C CYS A 69 10.09 -7.47 -7.72
N TRP A 70 10.92 -7.30 -6.69
CA TRP A 70 10.47 -7.02 -5.34
C TRP A 70 10.12 -5.53 -5.20
N THR A 71 8.83 -5.25 -5.02
CA THR A 71 8.31 -3.89 -4.86
C THR A 71 7.81 -3.67 -3.45
N ILE A 72 8.03 -2.46 -2.92
CA ILE A 72 7.38 -2.04 -1.69
C ILE A 72 6.02 -1.47 -2.09
N SER A 73 4.93 -2.10 -1.66
CA SER A 73 3.60 -1.53 -1.85
C SER A 73 3.46 -0.29 -0.96
N PRO A 74 3.38 0.93 -1.52
CA PRO A 74 3.21 2.11 -0.71
C PRO A 74 1.81 2.12 -0.12
N ASP A 75 1.68 2.48 1.15
CA ASP A 75 0.37 2.74 1.72
C ASP A 75 -0.30 3.87 0.91
N PRO A 76 -1.58 3.75 0.52
CA PRO A 76 -2.23 4.77 -0.29
C PRO A 76 -2.20 6.12 0.45
N PRO A 77 -1.95 7.23 -0.27
CA PRO A 77 -1.80 8.53 0.35
C PRO A 77 -3.08 8.95 1.08
N ARG A 78 -2.95 9.79 2.10
CA ARG A 78 -4.11 10.28 2.87
C ARG A 78 -5.07 11.12 2.03
N ILE A 79 -4.52 11.88 1.09
CA ILE A 79 -5.22 12.73 0.14
C ILE A 79 -4.54 12.48 -1.19
N THR A 80 -5.29 12.07 -2.20
CA THR A 80 -4.73 11.88 -3.54
C THR A 80 -4.48 13.22 -4.22
N PRO A 81 -3.56 13.30 -5.20
CA PRO A 81 -3.33 14.53 -5.96
C PRO A 81 -4.61 15.10 -6.57
N ARG A 82 -5.50 14.21 -7.07
CA ARG A 82 -6.83 14.58 -7.57
C ARG A 82 -7.66 15.31 -6.51
N THR A 83 -7.77 14.73 -5.32
CA THR A 83 -8.53 15.35 -4.22
C THR A 83 -7.90 16.69 -3.80
N GLN A 84 -6.58 16.79 -3.81
CA GLN A 84 -5.87 18.04 -3.51
C GLN A 84 -6.21 19.16 -4.50
N ILE A 85 -6.28 18.85 -5.81
CA ILE A 85 -6.70 19.78 -6.85
C ILE A 85 -8.12 20.29 -6.57
N LEU A 86 -9.09 19.38 -6.34
CA LEU A 86 -10.48 19.74 -6.04
C LEU A 86 -10.62 20.61 -4.78
N LEU A 87 -9.80 20.34 -3.75
CA LEU A 87 -9.75 21.15 -2.54
C LEU A 87 -9.18 22.55 -2.81
N SER A 88 -8.15 22.66 -3.66
CA SER A 88 -7.61 23.96 -4.08
C SER A 88 -8.60 24.76 -4.92
N GLU A 89 -9.28 24.11 -5.89
CA GLU A 89 -10.34 24.74 -6.69
C GLU A 89 -11.45 25.30 -5.81
N ARG A 90 -11.90 24.51 -4.82
CA ARG A 90 -12.87 24.98 -3.81
C ARG A 90 -12.38 26.24 -3.08
N ILE A 91 -11.11 26.30 -2.70
CA ILE A 91 -10.55 27.47 -1.98
C ILE A 91 -10.54 28.69 -2.91
N THR A 92 -10.10 28.52 -4.16
CA THR A 92 -10.07 29.60 -5.16
C THR A 92 -11.47 30.14 -5.43
N LEU A 93 -12.46 29.26 -5.60
CA LEU A 93 -13.84 29.63 -5.93
C LEU A 93 -14.64 30.19 -4.74
N ARG A 94 -14.12 30.09 -3.51
CA ARG A 94 -14.86 30.45 -2.27
C ARG A 94 -15.36 31.89 -2.26
N ASN A 95 -14.59 32.80 -2.86
CA ASN A 95 -14.88 34.23 -2.85
C ASN A 95 -15.48 34.72 -4.17
N GLU A 96 -15.83 33.83 -5.10
CA GLU A 96 -16.45 34.24 -6.35
C GLU A 96 -17.90 34.70 -6.13
N LEU A 97 -18.14 35.98 -6.40
CA LEU A 97 -19.43 36.64 -6.15
C LEU A 97 -20.42 36.46 -7.31
N PHE A 98 -19.96 36.07 -8.50
CA PHE A 98 -20.79 35.89 -9.69
C PHE A 98 -21.63 34.60 -9.61
N PRO A 99 -22.86 34.58 -10.18
CA PRO A 99 -23.72 33.40 -10.16
C PRO A 99 -23.07 32.13 -10.71
N ALA A 100 -22.31 32.25 -11.81
CA ALA A 100 -21.56 31.14 -12.38
C ALA A 100 -20.48 30.59 -11.43
N GLY A 101 -19.74 31.48 -10.77
CA GLY A 101 -18.74 31.14 -9.75
C GLY A 101 -19.35 30.41 -8.55
N ARG A 102 -20.55 30.80 -8.11
CA ARG A 102 -21.29 30.10 -7.05
C ARG A 102 -21.68 28.68 -7.44
N ILE A 103 -22.13 28.47 -8.69
CA ILE A 103 -22.45 27.14 -9.21
C ILE A 103 -21.18 26.28 -9.27
N ALA A 104 -20.08 26.84 -9.81
CA ALA A 104 -18.78 26.16 -9.85
C ALA A 104 -18.29 25.78 -8.45
N TYR A 105 -18.42 26.69 -7.46
CA TYR A 105 -18.06 26.43 -6.07
C TYR A 105 -18.86 25.26 -5.47
N LEU A 106 -20.18 25.22 -5.69
CA LEU A 106 -21.03 24.11 -5.21
C LEU A 106 -20.62 22.78 -5.85
N THR A 107 -20.31 22.78 -7.15
CA THR A 107 -19.83 21.60 -7.87
C THR A 107 -18.49 21.13 -7.31
N ALA A 108 -17.51 22.03 -7.18
CA ALA A 108 -16.20 21.72 -6.60
C ALA A 108 -16.32 21.17 -5.17
N CYS A 109 -17.26 21.70 -4.36
CA CYS A 109 -17.54 21.16 -3.02
C CYS A 109 -18.08 19.73 -3.06
N LYS A 110 -19.00 19.41 -3.98
CA LYS A 110 -19.56 18.06 -4.14
C LYS A 110 -18.49 17.08 -4.61
N GLU A 111 -17.73 17.45 -5.63
CA GLU A 111 -16.65 16.62 -6.18
C GLU A 111 -15.56 16.37 -5.14
N ALA A 112 -15.11 17.41 -4.42
CA ALA A 112 -14.13 17.26 -3.35
C ALA A 112 -14.62 16.33 -2.23
N ARG A 113 -15.91 16.40 -1.87
CA ARG A 113 -16.49 15.49 -0.87
C ARG A 113 -16.49 14.04 -1.35
N ILE A 114 -16.89 13.79 -2.60
CA ILE A 114 -16.88 12.45 -3.19
C ILE A 114 -15.45 11.90 -3.23
N ALA A 115 -14.49 12.69 -3.70
CA ALA A 115 -13.09 12.30 -3.79
C ALA A 115 -12.48 11.98 -2.41
N LEU A 116 -12.79 12.77 -1.38
CA LEU A 116 -12.36 12.50 0.00
C LEU A 116 -12.93 11.18 0.54
N LEU A 117 -14.21 10.89 0.27
CA LEU A 117 -14.83 9.63 0.68
C LEU A 117 -14.16 8.43 -0.01
N GLU A 118 -13.81 8.57 -1.28
CA GLU A 118 -13.10 7.54 -2.03
C GLU A 118 -11.67 7.33 -1.49
N ASP A 119 -10.95 8.40 -1.16
CA ASP A 119 -9.63 8.32 -0.51
C ASP A 119 -9.71 7.61 0.86
N ILE A 120 -10.77 7.84 1.64
CA ILE A 120 -11.02 7.11 2.89
C ILE A 120 -11.30 5.63 2.62
N ARG A 121 -12.16 5.34 1.63
CA ARG A 121 -12.55 3.96 1.28
C ARG A 121 -11.32 3.14 0.86
N ARG A 122 -10.49 3.69 -0.04
CA ARG A 122 -9.26 3.04 -0.51
C ARG A 122 -8.29 2.74 0.64
N ARG A 123 -8.11 3.68 1.57
CA ARG A 123 -7.28 3.45 2.77
C ARG A 123 -7.83 2.34 3.65
N LYS A 124 -9.14 2.30 3.89
CA LYS A 124 -9.75 1.21 4.67
C LYS A 124 -9.51 -0.14 4.01
N ILE A 125 -9.68 -0.24 2.68
CA ILE A 125 -9.41 -1.47 1.92
C ILE A 125 -7.95 -1.89 2.07
N ALA A 126 -7.01 -0.97 1.88
CA ALA A 126 -5.58 -1.26 2.02
C ALA A 126 -5.20 -1.72 3.44
N ILE A 127 -5.78 -1.13 4.48
CA ILE A 127 -5.57 -1.55 5.88
C ILE A 127 -6.05 -3.00 6.07
N VAL A 128 -7.24 -3.33 5.57
CA VAL A 128 -7.80 -4.69 5.67
C VAL A 128 -6.93 -5.68 4.91
N GLN A 129 -6.54 -5.36 3.67
CA GLN A 129 -5.64 -6.20 2.86
C GLN A 129 -4.32 -6.48 3.60
N LYS A 130 -3.67 -5.42 4.10
CA LYS A 130 -2.43 -5.52 4.89
C LYS A 130 -2.61 -6.38 6.15
N ALA A 131 -3.75 -6.29 6.83
CA ALA A 131 -4.06 -7.13 7.98
C ALA A 131 -4.26 -8.60 7.59
N THR A 132 -4.98 -8.87 6.49
CA THR A 132 -5.18 -10.24 5.99
C THR A 132 -3.89 -10.89 5.49
N GLU A 133 -3.00 -10.13 4.87
CA GLU A 133 -1.69 -10.63 4.44
C GLU A 133 -0.78 -10.95 5.64
N LYS A 134 -0.84 -10.13 6.69
CA LYS A 134 -0.13 -10.39 7.96
C LYS A 134 -0.67 -11.64 8.65
N SER A 135 -1.99 -11.82 8.73
CA SER A 135 -2.59 -13.00 9.37
C SER A 135 -2.29 -14.29 8.61
N ARG A 136 -2.33 -14.27 7.27
CA ARG A 136 -1.90 -15.42 6.45
C ARG A 136 -0.42 -15.76 6.64
N SER A 137 0.44 -14.75 6.72
CA SER A 137 1.88 -14.94 6.95
C SER A 137 2.21 -15.54 8.32
N LEU A 138 1.42 -15.25 9.34
CA LEU A 138 1.60 -15.81 10.69
C LEU A 138 1.11 -17.26 10.81
N ASN A 139 0.27 -17.72 9.87
CA ASN A 139 -0.27 -19.08 9.86
C ASN A 139 0.54 -20.06 9.01
N GLU A 140 1.62 -19.62 8.35
CA GLU A 140 2.50 -20.49 7.54
C GLU A 140 3.54 -21.34 8.31
N PRO A 141 3.99 -21.03 9.54
CA PRO A 141 5.02 -21.85 10.19
C PRO A 141 4.50 -23.17 10.80
N SER A 142 3.18 -23.40 10.88
CA SER A 142 2.63 -24.59 11.56
C SER A 142 2.41 -25.83 10.66
N ARG A 143 2.73 -25.77 9.37
CA ARG A 143 2.54 -26.91 8.44
C ARG A 143 3.74 -27.86 8.32
N LYS A 144 4.83 -27.65 9.05
CA LYS A 144 6.06 -28.46 8.94
C LYS A 144 6.31 -29.46 10.07
N GLU A 145 5.46 -29.56 11.10
CA GLU A 145 5.73 -30.44 12.25
C GLU A 145 4.94 -31.76 12.30
N ILE A 146 4.04 -32.06 11.33
CA ILE A 146 3.18 -33.27 11.45
C ILE A 146 3.72 -34.51 10.69
N THR A 147 4.85 -34.45 10.00
CA THR A 147 5.38 -35.62 9.25
C THR A 147 6.49 -36.41 9.94
N ASN A 148 6.82 -36.15 11.21
CA ASN A 148 7.89 -36.88 11.92
C ASN A 148 7.36 -37.64 13.15
N LEU A 149 6.37 -38.52 13.00
CA LEU A 149 6.10 -39.61 13.96
C LEU A 149 5.45 -40.77 13.22
N GLY A 150 6.28 -41.70 12.75
CA GLY A 150 5.84 -42.91 12.05
C GLY A 150 7.01 -43.69 11.47
N GLY A 151 7.98 -44.02 12.33
CA GLY A 151 9.00 -45.05 12.10
C GLY A 151 8.70 -46.25 12.97
#